data_AF-A0A523QL84-F1
#
_entry.id   AF-A0A523QL84-F1
#
_cell.length_a   1.000
_cell.length_b   1.000
_cell.length_c   1.000
_cell.angle_alpha   90.00
_cell.angle_beta   90.00
_cell.angle_gamma   90.00
#
_symmetry.space_group_name_H-M   'P 1'
#
loop_
_entity.id
_entity.type
_entity.pdbx_description
1 polymer ?
#
loop_
_entity_poly.entity_id
_entity_poly.type
_entity_poly.pdbx_seq_one_letter_code
_entity_poly.pdbx_strand_id
1 'polypeptide(L)'
;KGYISPFPPETKLRELFLAGDGVAYVDFSEEIVEKHLSGSSAEISTIFSVVNSLAYNFETIKKVFILIEGQERETLGGHINLSRPFLPLYDLIAN
;
A
#
# COMPACT_ATOMS: atom_id res chain seq x y z
N LYS A 1 4.73 22.82 -9.37
CA LYS A 1 5.01 21.58 -10.13
C LYS A 1 4.70 20.43 -9.19
N GLY A 2 3.65 19.67 -9.50
CA GLY A 2 2.93 18.85 -8.52
C GLY A 2 3.42 17.41 -8.47
N TYR A 3 3.39 16.83 -7.27
CA TYR A 3 3.44 15.38 -7.10
C TYR A 3 2.15 14.77 -7.68
N ILE A 4 2.27 13.58 -8.26
CA ILE A 4 1.14 12.81 -8.77
C ILE A 4 0.76 11.80 -7.69
N SER A 5 -0.52 11.73 -7.32
CA SER A 5 -1.02 10.69 -6.44
C SER A 5 -0.80 9.31 -7.08
N PRO A 6 -0.21 8.33 -6.39
CA PRO A 6 -0.11 6.98 -6.92
C PRO A 6 -1.44 6.20 -6.84
N PHE A 7 -2.46 6.76 -6.17
CA PHE A 7 -3.78 6.15 -6.05
C PHE A 7 -4.74 6.67 -7.12
N PRO A 8 -5.59 5.78 -7.68
CA PRO A 8 -6.80 6.19 -8.36
C PRO A 8 -7.64 7.13 -7.48
N PRO A 9 -8.23 8.21 -8.01
CA PRO A 9 -9.04 9.15 -7.24
C PRO A 9 -10.24 8.52 -6.50
N GLU A 10 -10.71 7.37 -6.97
CA GLU A 10 -11.87 6.67 -6.42
C GLU A 10 -11.52 5.67 -5.32
N THR A 11 -10.23 5.41 -5.08
CA THR A 11 -9.78 4.52 -4.00
C THR A 11 -10.24 5.04 -2.65
N LYS A 12 -10.86 4.15 -1.86
CA LYS A 12 -11.23 4.43 -0.47
C LYS A 12 -10.39 3.57 0.46
N LEU A 13 -9.97 4.16 1.58
CA LEU A 13 -9.56 3.40 2.75
C LEU A 13 -10.83 2.92 3.45
N ARG A 14 -11.01 1.60 3.54
CA ARG A 14 -12.17 0.98 4.18
C ARG A 14 -11.91 0.82 5.67
N GLU A 15 -10.81 0.16 6.03
CA GLU A 15 -10.47 -0.16 7.41
C GLU A 15 -8.94 -0.14 7.61
N LEU A 16 -8.52 0.09 8.86
CA LEU A 16 -7.12 -0.03 9.27
C LEU A 16 -7.06 -0.69 10.65
N PHE A 17 -6.34 -1.79 10.77
CA PHE A 17 -6.17 -2.53 12.02
C PHE A 17 -4.69 -2.69 12.36
N LEU A 18 -4.31 -2.35 13.59
CA LEU A 18 -2.97 -2.59 14.10
C LEU A 18 -2.95 -3.85 14.96
N ALA A 19 -2.22 -4.87 14.51
CA ALA A 19 -1.98 -6.08 15.28
C ALA A 19 -0.92 -5.85 16.36
N GLY A 20 -0.97 -6.66 17.42
CA GLY A 20 -0.04 -6.57 18.55
C GLY A 20 1.44 -6.82 18.22
N ASP A 21 1.72 -7.42 17.07
CA ASP A 21 3.09 -7.66 16.56
C ASP A 21 3.60 -6.51 15.65
N GLY A 22 2.85 -5.41 15.54
CA GLY A 22 3.23 -4.24 14.77
C GLY A 22 2.90 -4.31 13.27
N VAL A 23 2.10 -5.28 12.82
CA VAL A 23 1.52 -5.27 11.47
C VAL A 23 0.31 -4.33 11.43
N ALA A 24 0.33 -3.35 10.52
CA ALA A 24 -0.87 -2.64 10.14
C ALA A 24 -1.51 -3.30 8.92
N TYR A 25 -2.74 -3.80 9.07
CA TYR A 25 -3.58 -4.24 7.97
C TYR A 25 -4.33 -3.04 7.44
N VAL A 26 -4.18 -2.75 6.15
CA VAL A 26 -4.77 -1.59 5.48
C VAL A 26 -5.68 -2.11 4.38
N ASP A 27 -6.99 -1.96 4.58
CA ASP A 27 -8.01 -2.43 3.66
C ASP A 27 -8.48 -1.31 2.73
N PHE A 28 -8.36 -1.53 1.43
CA PHE A 28 -8.77 -0.60 0.38
C PHE A 28 -9.98 -1.11 -0.39
N SER A 29 -10.72 -0.19 -1.00
CA SER A 29 -11.80 -0.54 -1.92
C SER A 29 -11.29 -1.08 -3.25
N GLU A 30 -12.13 -1.86 -3.93
CA GLU A 30 -11.81 -2.54 -5.20
C GLU A 30 -11.27 -1.59 -6.29
N GLU A 31 -11.64 -0.30 -6.27
CA GLU A 31 -11.17 0.70 -7.24
C GLU A 31 -9.65 0.89 -7.25
N ILE A 32 -8.95 0.60 -6.13
CA ILE A 32 -7.48 0.62 -6.12
C ILE A 32 -6.88 -0.41 -7.07
N VAL A 33 -7.63 -1.44 -7.45
CA VAL A 33 -7.22 -2.46 -8.42
C VAL A 33 -7.84 -2.17 -9.79
N GLU A 34 -9.16 -2.01 -9.87
CA GLU A 34 -9.86 -1.85 -11.16
C GLU A 34 -9.39 -0.64 -11.97
N LYS A 35 -8.96 0.43 -11.27
CA LYS A 35 -8.55 1.69 -11.89
C LYS A 35 -7.06 1.95 -11.74
N HIS A 36 -6.29 0.97 -11.26
CA HIS A 36 -4.87 1.12 -11.03
C HIS A 36 -4.11 1.34 -12.34
N LEU A 37 -3.10 2.20 -12.29
CA LEU A 37 -2.13 2.29 -13.38
C LEU A 37 -1.23 1.05 -13.32
N SER A 38 -1.44 0.10 -14.24
CA SER A 38 -0.62 -1.12 -14.29
C SER A 38 0.86 -0.82 -14.59
N GLY A 39 1.74 -1.68 -14.07
CA GLY A 39 3.20 -1.59 -14.21
C GLY A 39 3.89 -1.63 -12.85
N SER A 40 5.07 -2.26 -12.80
CA SER A 40 5.81 -2.45 -11.55
C SER A 40 6.11 -1.15 -10.80
N SER A 41 6.53 -0.08 -11.50
CA SER A 41 6.81 1.21 -10.87
C SER A 41 5.58 1.86 -10.23
N ALA A 42 4.41 1.73 -10.86
CA ALA A 42 3.17 2.29 -10.34
C ALA A 42 2.67 1.51 -9.13
N GLU A 43 2.75 0.17 -9.17
CA GLU A 43 2.44 -0.67 -8.01
C GLU A 43 3.39 -0.38 -6.84
N ILE A 44 4.70 -0.32 -7.09
CA ILE A 44 5.70 0.06 -6.07
C ILE A 44 5.38 1.42 -5.46
N SER A 45 5.09 2.43 -6.30
CA SER A 45 4.77 3.77 -5.81
C SER A 45 3.52 3.77 -4.93
N THR A 46 2.51 2.98 -5.26
CA THR A 46 1.26 2.88 -4.48
C THR A 46 1.51 2.19 -3.15
N ILE A 47 2.12 1.01 -3.19
CA ILE A 47 2.40 0.18 -2.02
C ILE A 47 3.29 0.96 -1.06
N PHE A 48 4.46 1.42 -1.51
CA PHE A 48 5.42 2.07 -0.60
C PHE A 48 5.01 3.49 -0.20
N SER A 49 4.11 4.17 -0.92
CA SER A 49 3.47 5.38 -0.41
C SER A 49 2.67 5.10 0.86
N VAL A 50 1.97 3.96 0.95
CA VAL A 50 1.27 3.55 2.18
C VAL A 50 2.26 3.09 3.24
N VAL A 51 3.13 2.13 2.89
CA VAL A 51 4.04 1.46 3.81
C VAL A 51 4.96 2.47 4.51
N ASN A 52 5.64 3.32 3.73
CA ASN A 52 6.58 4.28 4.29
C ASN A 52 5.87 5.37 5.09
N SER A 53 4.72 5.86 4.62
CA SER A 53 3.96 6.88 5.36
C SER A 53 3.51 6.37 6.72
N LEU A 54 2.97 5.15 6.80
CA LEU A 54 2.52 4.59 8.06
C LEU A 54 3.70 4.29 9.01
N ALA A 55 4.72 3.60 8.53
CA ALA A 55 5.86 3.22 9.37
C ALA A 55 6.70 4.44 9.83
N TYR A 56 6.82 5.48 9.00
CA TYR A 56 7.54 6.70 9.37
C TYR A 56 6.81 7.52 10.43
N ASN A 57 5.49 7.63 10.35
CA ASN A 57 4.71 8.49 11.24
C ASN A 57 4.24 7.80 12.52
N PHE A 58 4.22 6.46 12.55
CA PHE A 58 3.74 5.69 13.69
C PHE A 58 4.76 4.63 14.08
N GLU A 59 5.53 4.89 15.14
CA GLU A 59 6.60 3.99 15.59
C GLU A 59 6.11 2.56 15.93
N THR A 60 4.84 2.39 16.29
CA THR A 60 4.24 1.08 16.57
C THR A 60 4.03 0.23 15.31
N ILE A 61 3.96 0.85 14.13
CA ILE A 61 3.79 0.17 12.85
C ILE A 61 5.17 -0.22 12.31
N LYS A 62 5.42 -1.52 12.21
CA LYS A 62 6.70 -2.08 11.74
C LYS A 62 6.64 -2.62 10.31
N LYS A 63 5.45 -3.03 9.88
CA LYS A 63 5.16 -3.59 8.55
C LYS A 63 3.70 -3.37 8.21
N VAL A 64 3.38 -3.36 6.92
CA VAL A 64 2.03 -3.12 6.41
C VAL A 64 1.57 -4.28 5.54
N PHE A 65 0.40 -4.84 5.83
CA PHE A 65 -0.29 -5.81 4.99
C PHE A 65 -1.43 -5.12 4.25
N ILE A 66 -1.53 -5.32 2.94
CA ILE A 66 -2.55 -4.69 2.09
C ILE A 66 -3.70 -5.68 1.84
N LEU A 67 -4.92 -5.24 2.10
CA LEU A 67 -6.15 -5.98 1.81
C LEU A 67 -6.98 -5.20 0.77
N ILE A 68 -7.74 -5.94 -0.04
CA ILE A 68 -8.71 -5.37 -0.97
C ILE A 68 -10.07 -5.98 -0.64
N GLU A 69 -11.06 -5.14 -0.33
CA GLU A 69 -12.40 -5.58 0.07
C GLU A 69 -12.40 -6.62 1.21
N GLY A 70 -11.49 -6.44 2.17
CA GLY A 70 -11.31 -7.32 3.32
C GLY A 70 -10.62 -8.66 3.01
N GLN A 71 -10.13 -8.85 1.79
CA GLN A 71 -9.51 -10.10 1.33
C GLN A 71 -8.05 -9.91 0.94
N GLU A 72 -7.27 -10.97 1.11
CA GLU A 72 -5.93 -11.04 0.53
C GLU A 72 -6.03 -11.09 -1.00
N ARG A 73 -5.07 -10.43 -1.66
CA ARG A 73 -4.95 -10.44 -3.12
C ARG A 73 -3.50 -10.75 -3.49
N GLU A 74 -3.29 -11.32 -4.68
CA GLU A 74 -1.93 -11.61 -5.14
C GLU A 74 -1.17 -10.36 -5.58
N THR A 75 -1.82 -9.46 -6.35
CA THR A 75 -1.21 -8.24 -6.89
C THR A 75 -2.26 -7.12 -7.04
N LEU A 76 -1.84 -5.86 -7.20
CA LEU A 76 -2.75 -4.79 -7.61
C LEU A 76 -2.96 -4.80 -9.13
N GLY A 77 -1.89 -5.07 -9.89
CA GLY A 77 -1.89 -4.94 -11.36
C GLY A 77 -1.00 -5.95 -12.08
N GLY A 78 -0.58 -7.04 -11.39
CA GLY A 78 0.15 -8.17 -11.97
C GLY A 78 1.65 -8.23 -11.72
N HIS A 79 2.26 -7.26 -11.01
CA HIS A 79 3.73 -7.17 -10.92
C HIS A 79 4.28 -7.37 -9.50
N ILE A 80 3.58 -6.90 -8.46
CA ILE A 80 4.09 -6.95 -7.09
C ILE A 80 3.23 -7.89 -6.24
N ASN A 81 3.88 -8.90 -5.65
CA ASN A 81 3.21 -9.86 -4.78
C ASN A 81 2.82 -9.23 -3.44
N LEU A 82 1.52 -9.21 -3.13
CA LEU A 82 0.92 -8.65 -1.92
C LEU A 82 0.64 -9.69 -0.82
N SER A 83 0.96 -10.97 -1.03
CA SER A 83 0.61 -12.08 -0.12
C SER A 83 1.40 -12.06 1.19
N ARG A 84 2.21 -11.02 1.45
CA ARG A 84 3.00 -10.85 2.67
C ARG A 84 3.03 -9.38 3.08
N PRO A 85 3.20 -9.08 4.39
CA PRO A 85 3.41 -7.72 4.83
C PRO A 85 4.73 -7.15 4.27
N PHE A 86 4.69 -5.86 3.92
CA PHE A 86 5.85 -5.10 3.47
C PHE A 86 6.53 -4.40 4.64
N LEU A 87 7.86 -4.51 4.69
CA LEU A 87 8.69 -3.64 5.54
C LEU A 87 8.86 -2.28 4.86
N PRO A 88 9.02 -1.18 5.61
CA PRO A 88 9.34 0.10 5.02
C PRO A 88 10.67 0.04 4.28
N LEU A 89 10.73 0.77 3.16
CA LEU A 89 11.90 0.90 2.32
C LEU A 89 12.09 2.39 2.02
N TYR A 90 12.80 3.08 2.90
CA TYR A 90 12.94 4.54 2.83
C TYR A 90 13.86 5.02 1.69
N ASP A 91 14.76 4.16 1.22
CA ASP A 91 15.68 4.46 0.13
C ASP A 91 15.03 4.41 -1.26
N LEU A 92 13.73 4.11 -1.36
CA LEU A 92 12.96 4.12 -2.61
C LEU A 92 12.74 5.53 -3.19
N ILE A 93 13.07 6.58 -2.44
CA ILE A 93 12.97 7.95 -2.93
C ILE A 93 14.17 8.21 -3.85
N ALA A 94 13.92 8.34 -5.15
CA ALA A 94 14.92 8.84 -6.08
C ALA A 94 15.36 10.25 -5.62
N ASN A 95 16.64 10.39 -5.29
CA ASN A 95 17.29 11.70 -5.06
C ASN A 95 17.37 12.51 -6.36
#